data_AF-A0A3B9F075-F1
#
_entry.id   AF-A0A3B9F075-F1
#
_cell.length_a   1.000
_cell.length_b   1.000
_cell.length_c   1.000
_cell.angle_alpha   90.00
_cell.angle_beta   90.00
_cell.angle_gamma   90.00
#
_symmetry.space_group_name_H-M   'P 1'
#
loop_
_entity.id
_entity.type
_entity.pdbx_description
1 polymer ?
#
loop_
_entity_poly.entity_id
_entity_poly.type
_entity_poly.pdbx_seq_one_letter_code
_entity_poly.pdbx_strand_id
1 'polypeptide(L)'
;PVGNKNLYPEGSDYIVMIVGGPNARKDYHYNETEELFYQLEGNITVKIQEDGKAKEMTLGPGDMYLHPPRVPHSPIREAGSIGLVIERVREPQHTDGLLWFCDVCNHKLHEVYFPLSNIEKDFLPRFREFYGSEELRTCNNCGHVMETDERFTD
;
A
#
# COMPACT_ATOMS: atom_id res chain seq x y z
N PRO A 1 9.75 1.44 -8.48
CA PRO A 1 9.57 0.72 -7.20
C PRO A 1 8.24 -0.07 -7.09
N VAL A 2 7.11 0.44 -7.57
CA VAL A 2 5.79 -0.22 -7.41
C VAL A 2 5.45 -1.21 -8.54
N GLY A 3 6.05 -1.05 -9.72
CA GLY A 3 5.80 -1.93 -10.87
C GLY A 3 4.41 -1.76 -11.49
N ASN A 4 3.77 -0.60 -11.27
CA ASN A 4 2.45 -0.28 -11.82
C ASN A 4 2.54 0.59 -13.08
N LYS A 5 1.50 0.52 -13.91
CA LYS A 5 1.29 1.38 -15.07
C LYS A 5 -0.19 1.72 -15.20
N ASN A 6 -0.52 3.03 -15.16
CA ASN A 6 -1.86 3.50 -15.49
C ASN A 6 -2.11 3.34 -17.00
N LEU A 7 -3.22 2.68 -17.35
CA LEU A 7 -3.64 2.39 -18.72
C LEU A 7 -4.39 3.56 -19.38
N TYR A 8 -5.04 4.42 -18.58
CA TYR A 8 -5.82 5.57 -19.05
C TYR A 8 -5.47 6.84 -18.26
N PRO A 9 -4.32 7.48 -18.54
CA PRO A 9 -3.90 8.69 -17.83
C PRO A 9 -4.86 9.88 -17.97
N GLU A 10 -5.69 9.89 -19.02
CA GLU A 10 -6.69 10.92 -19.31
C GLU A 10 -8.05 10.65 -18.64
N GLY A 11 -8.19 9.54 -17.90
CA GLY A 11 -9.41 9.20 -17.18
C GLY A 11 -9.77 10.24 -16.11
N SER A 12 -11.05 10.63 -16.04
CA SER A 12 -11.56 11.63 -15.08
C SER A 12 -11.99 11.04 -13.75
N ASP A 13 -12.52 9.81 -13.76
CA ASP A 13 -13.17 9.20 -12.59
C ASP A 13 -12.45 7.96 -12.06
N TYR A 14 -11.77 7.23 -12.95
CA TYR A 14 -11.11 5.96 -12.63
C TYR A 14 -9.63 6.01 -12.93
N ILE A 15 -8.85 5.46 -12.01
CA ILE A 15 -7.45 5.14 -12.18
C ILE A 15 -7.38 3.64 -12.43
N VAL A 16 -7.09 3.24 -13.66
CA VAL A 16 -7.03 1.81 -14.07
C VAL A 16 -5.58 1.43 -14.30
N MET A 17 -5.05 0.51 -13.50
CA MET A 17 -3.64 0.16 -13.49
C MET A 17 -3.41 -1.33 -13.68
N ILE A 18 -2.36 -1.68 -14.41
CA ILE A 18 -1.72 -2.99 -14.28
C ILE A 18 -0.60 -2.88 -13.27
N VAL A 19 -0.52 -3.82 -12.35
CA VAL A 19 0.52 -3.87 -11.32
C VAL A 19 1.21 -5.24 -11.34
N GLY A 20 2.51 -5.23 -11.61
CA GLY A 20 3.34 -6.42 -11.66
C GLY A 20 4.11 -6.70 -10.37
N GLY A 21 4.68 -7.90 -10.27
CA GLY A 21 5.68 -8.26 -9.27
C GLY A 21 7.04 -8.69 -9.85
N PRO A 22 8.08 -8.87 -9.02
CA PRO A 22 8.00 -8.91 -7.57
C PRO A 22 7.96 -7.51 -6.94
N ASN A 23 7.10 -7.33 -5.95
CA ASN A 23 7.11 -6.13 -5.11
C ASN A 23 6.53 -6.44 -3.74
N ALA A 24 7.31 -6.20 -2.70
CA ALA A 24 6.87 -6.22 -1.31
C ALA A 24 7.24 -4.88 -0.68
N ARG A 25 6.31 -4.30 0.08
CA ARG A 25 6.56 -3.10 0.88
C ARG A 25 5.96 -3.30 2.27
N LYS A 26 6.42 -2.52 3.25
CA LYS A 26 5.93 -2.58 4.64
C LYS A 26 4.87 -1.52 4.96
N ASP A 27 4.66 -0.55 4.07
CA ASP A 27 3.58 0.43 4.19
C ASP A 27 2.21 -0.22 3.96
N TYR A 28 1.23 0.23 4.75
CA TYR A 28 -0.18 0.02 4.53
C TYR A 28 -0.76 1.32 3.97
N HIS A 29 -1.37 1.23 2.80
CA HIS A 29 -2.07 2.32 2.16
C HIS A 29 -3.46 2.46 2.76
N TYR A 30 -3.78 3.67 3.20
CA TYR A 30 -5.13 4.10 3.57
C TYR A 30 -5.71 4.93 2.43
N ASN A 31 -6.90 4.55 1.99
CA ASN A 31 -7.65 5.21 0.94
C ASN A 31 -9.10 5.41 1.41
N GLU A 32 -9.67 6.59 1.25
CA GLU A 32 -11.08 6.87 1.60
C GLU A 32 -12.11 6.38 0.57
N THR A 33 -11.66 5.75 -0.50
CA THR A 33 -12.48 5.13 -1.54
C THR A 33 -12.22 3.63 -1.65
N GLU A 34 -13.09 2.92 -2.35
CA GLU A 34 -12.87 1.50 -2.65
C GLU A 34 -11.72 1.30 -3.65
N GLU A 35 -11.10 0.12 -3.59
CA GLU A 35 -10.10 -0.33 -4.56
C GLU A 35 -10.42 -1.74 -5.03
N LEU A 36 -10.60 -1.92 -6.33
CA LEU A 36 -10.90 -3.22 -6.93
C LEU A 36 -9.61 -3.88 -7.40
N PHE A 37 -9.36 -5.08 -6.91
CA PHE A 37 -8.31 -5.98 -7.37
C PHE A 37 -8.92 -7.06 -8.26
N TYR A 38 -8.29 -7.32 -9.40
CA TYR A 38 -8.54 -8.50 -10.23
C TYR A 38 -7.22 -9.12 -10.64
N GLN A 39 -6.91 -10.30 -10.13
CA GLN A 39 -5.63 -10.94 -10.34
C GLN A 39 -5.63 -11.74 -11.64
N LEU A 40 -4.74 -11.41 -12.57
CA LEU A 40 -4.70 -11.98 -13.92
C LEU A 40 -3.73 -13.16 -14.04
N GLU A 41 -2.53 -13.00 -13.50
CA GLU A 41 -1.45 -14.00 -13.55
C GLU A 41 -0.69 -14.07 -12.23
N GLY A 42 -0.23 -15.25 -11.82
CA GLY A 42 0.49 -15.44 -10.55
C GLY A 42 -0.36 -15.13 -9.31
N ASN A 43 0.27 -15.14 -8.13
CA ASN A 43 -0.40 -14.91 -6.85
C ASN A 43 0.09 -13.63 -6.16
N ILE A 44 -0.80 -13.06 -5.35
CA ILE A 44 -0.50 -11.96 -4.46
C ILE A 44 -1.08 -12.22 -3.08
N THR A 45 -0.50 -11.60 -2.05
CA THR A 45 -1.05 -11.54 -0.70
C THR A 45 -1.40 -10.09 -0.39
N VAL A 46 -2.65 -9.82 -0.02
CA VAL A 46 -3.08 -8.51 0.48
C VAL A 46 -3.16 -8.59 2.00
N LYS A 47 -2.26 -7.90 2.69
CA LYS A 47 -2.34 -7.72 4.14
C LYS A 47 -3.27 -6.56 4.44
N ILE A 48 -4.10 -6.65 5.48
CA ILE A 48 -5.00 -5.56 5.90
C ILE A 48 -4.94 -5.37 7.42
N GLN A 49 -5.33 -4.18 7.88
CA GLN A 49 -5.57 -3.88 9.29
C GLN A 49 -7.08 -3.70 9.50
N GLU A 50 -7.72 -4.69 10.12
CA GLU A 50 -9.16 -4.69 10.36
C GLU A 50 -9.42 -4.90 11.85
N ASP A 51 -10.17 -3.98 12.48
CA ASP A 51 -10.47 -4.00 13.92
C ASP A 51 -9.20 -4.10 14.81
N GLY A 52 -8.12 -3.44 14.39
CA GLY A 52 -6.83 -3.44 15.09
C GLY A 52 -6.04 -4.75 14.96
N LYS A 53 -6.47 -5.67 14.07
CA LYS A 53 -5.81 -6.94 13.82
C LYS A 53 -5.28 -6.99 12.39
N ALA A 54 -4.05 -7.49 12.25
CA ALA A 54 -3.52 -7.88 10.96
C ALA A 54 -4.28 -9.11 10.43
N LYS A 55 -4.79 -9.00 9.20
CA LYS A 55 -5.34 -10.12 8.44
C LYS A 55 -4.63 -10.19 7.10
N GLU A 56 -4.60 -11.38 6.51
CA GLU A 56 -3.99 -11.60 5.20
C GLU A 56 -4.94 -12.40 4.33
N MET A 57 -4.99 -12.08 3.05
CA MET A 57 -5.74 -12.82 2.05
C MET A 57 -4.88 -13.04 0.81
N THR A 58 -4.96 -14.24 0.25
CA THR A 58 -4.26 -14.59 -1.00
C THR A 58 -5.23 -14.49 -2.16
N LEU A 59 -4.78 -13.89 -3.26
CA LEU A 59 -5.51 -13.83 -4.52
C LEU A 59 -4.67 -14.51 -5.60
N GLY A 60 -5.25 -15.50 -6.29
CA GLY A 60 -4.68 -16.19 -7.44
C GLY A 60 -5.33 -15.76 -8.76
N PRO A 61 -4.91 -16.34 -9.89
CA PRO A 61 -5.46 -15.99 -11.21
C PRO A 61 -6.98 -16.21 -11.28
N GLY A 62 -7.71 -15.16 -11.65
CA GLY A 62 -9.18 -15.16 -11.71
C GLY A 62 -9.88 -14.57 -10.48
N ASP A 63 -9.17 -14.41 -9.36
CA ASP A 63 -9.77 -13.89 -8.13
C ASP A 63 -10.02 -12.37 -8.23
N MET A 64 -11.20 -11.97 -7.76
CA MET A 64 -11.59 -10.56 -7.63
C MET A 64 -11.79 -10.21 -6.16
N TYR A 65 -11.34 -9.03 -5.77
CA TYR A 65 -11.51 -8.52 -4.42
C TYR A 65 -11.80 -7.02 -4.44
N LEU A 66 -12.93 -6.62 -3.87
CA LEU A 66 -13.27 -5.22 -3.64
C LEU A 66 -12.83 -4.85 -2.22
N HIS A 67 -11.76 -4.08 -2.12
CA HIS A 67 -11.24 -3.60 -0.86
C HIS A 67 -12.06 -2.41 -0.35
N PRO A 68 -12.57 -2.46 0.90
CA PRO A 68 -13.43 -1.41 1.44
C PRO A 68 -12.65 -0.12 1.72
N PRO A 69 -13.35 1.05 1.73
CA PRO A 69 -12.73 2.30 2.10
C PRO A 69 -12.21 2.29 3.54
N ARG A 70 -11.15 3.07 3.78
CA ARG A 70 -10.58 3.36 5.10
C ARG A 70 -9.99 2.16 5.84
N VAL A 71 -9.84 1.02 5.18
CA VAL A 71 -9.10 -0.13 5.70
C VAL A 71 -7.66 -0.04 5.20
N PRO A 72 -6.65 0.05 6.09
CA PRO A 72 -5.26 0.06 5.65
C PRO A 72 -4.88 -1.29 5.04
N HIS A 73 -4.25 -1.29 3.85
CA HIS A 73 -3.84 -2.52 3.16
C HIS A 73 -2.43 -2.45 2.56
N SER A 74 -1.75 -3.60 2.48
CA SER A 74 -0.38 -3.74 1.97
C SER A 74 -0.30 -4.93 1.02
N PRO A 75 -0.38 -4.70 -0.31
CA PRO A 75 -0.27 -5.76 -1.31
C PRO A 75 1.19 -6.21 -1.49
N ILE A 76 1.41 -7.52 -1.42
CA ILE A 76 2.68 -8.21 -1.68
C ILE A 76 2.52 -9.05 -2.93
N ARG A 77 3.39 -8.82 -3.91
CA ARG A 77 3.29 -9.39 -5.25
C ARG A 77 4.46 -10.31 -5.53
N GLU A 78 4.16 -11.56 -5.90
CA GLU A 78 5.16 -12.54 -6.30
C GLU A 78 5.79 -12.19 -7.65
N ALA A 79 6.99 -12.72 -7.94
CA ALA A 79 7.66 -12.50 -9.21
C ALA A 79 6.82 -13.03 -10.39
N GLY A 80 6.64 -12.21 -11.43
CA GLY A 80 5.84 -12.59 -12.61
C GLY A 80 4.32 -12.51 -12.40
N SER A 81 3.84 -12.09 -11.23
CA SER A 81 2.41 -11.82 -11.04
C SER A 81 1.97 -10.56 -11.81
N ILE A 82 0.73 -10.57 -12.31
CA ILE A 82 0.10 -9.46 -13.01
C ILE A 82 -1.33 -9.32 -12.46
N GLY A 83 -1.68 -8.14 -11.96
CA GLY A 83 -3.04 -7.82 -11.52
C GLY A 83 -3.54 -6.51 -12.09
N LEU A 84 -4.85 -6.44 -12.34
CA LEU A 84 -5.58 -5.21 -12.60
C LEU A 84 -6.00 -4.60 -11.25
N VAL A 85 -5.77 -3.30 -11.10
CA VAL A 85 -6.24 -2.50 -9.97
C VAL A 85 -7.06 -1.34 -10.52
N ILE A 86 -8.25 -1.12 -9.95
CA ILE A 86 -9.09 0.02 -10.27
C ILE A 86 -9.36 0.82 -8.99
N GLU A 87 -8.96 2.08 -9.01
CA GLU A 87 -9.25 3.06 -7.97
C GLU A 87 -10.08 4.21 -8.52
N ARG A 88 -10.61 5.04 -7.62
CA ARG A 88 -11.28 6.29 -7.97
C ARG A 88 -10.32 7.47 -7.92
N VAL A 89 -10.42 8.40 -8.87
CA VAL A 89 -9.73 9.70 -8.77
C VAL A 89 -10.18 10.41 -7.48
N ARG A 90 -9.23 10.92 -6.70
CA ARG A 90 -9.54 11.57 -5.42
C ARG A 90 -10.24 12.91 -5.64
N GLU A 91 -11.34 13.12 -4.94
CA GLU A 91 -11.99 14.42 -4.84
C GLU A 91 -11.25 15.28 -3.79
N PRO A 92 -11.41 16.62 -3.80
CA PRO A 92 -10.67 17.51 -2.89
C PRO A 92 -10.83 17.20 -1.39
N GLN A 93 -11.93 16.56 -0.99
CA GLN A 93 -12.18 16.14 0.39
C GLN A 93 -11.54 14.79 0.74
N HIS A 94 -11.16 13.98 -0.24
CA HIS A 94 -10.57 12.67 0.01
C HIS A 94 -9.12 12.83 0.47
N THR A 95 -8.74 12.01 1.44
CA THR A 95 -7.39 11.93 1.95
C THR A 95 -6.84 10.51 1.81
N ASP A 96 -5.57 10.39 1.45
CA ASP A 96 -4.86 9.13 1.48
C ASP A 96 -3.89 9.13 2.66
N GLY A 97 -3.42 7.95 3.03
CA GLY A 97 -2.42 7.82 4.08
C GLY A 97 -1.50 6.65 3.88
N LEU A 98 -0.34 6.73 4.53
CA LEU A 98 0.61 5.64 4.63
C LEU A 98 0.83 5.35 6.10
N LEU A 99 0.68 4.08 6.46
CA LEU A 99 0.77 3.59 7.82
C LEU A 99 1.81 2.48 7.92
N TRP A 100 2.48 2.39 9.05
CA TRP A 100 3.42 1.32 9.36
C TRP A 100 3.06 0.69 10.69
N PHE A 101 3.22 -0.63 10.76
CA PHE A 101 2.91 -1.44 11.94
C PHE A 101 4.12 -2.29 12.28
N CYS A 102 4.34 -2.52 13.57
CA CYS A 102 5.47 -3.29 14.07
C CYS A 102 5.39 -4.74 13.58
N ASP A 103 6.47 -5.25 12.97
CA ASP A 103 6.56 -6.62 12.45
C ASP A 103 6.41 -7.69 13.56
N VAL A 104 6.61 -7.33 14.83
CA VAL A 104 6.58 -8.26 15.98
C VAL A 104 5.24 -8.27 16.70
N CYS A 105 4.67 -7.10 17.01
CA CYS A 105 3.47 -7.00 17.84
C CYS A 105 2.28 -6.30 17.16
N ASN A 106 2.41 -5.93 15.88
CA ASN A 106 1.39 -5.20 15.12
C ASN A 106 1.00 -3.83 15.72
N HIS A 107 1.77 -3.27 16.65
CA HIS A 107 1.54 -1.93 17.15
C HIS A 107 1.83 -0.89 16.06
N LYS A 108 0.96 0.11 15.88
CA LYS A 108 1.16 1.16 14.89
C LYS A 108 2.43 1.95 15.22
N LEU A 109 3.35 2.04 14.27
CA LEU A 109 4.61 2.76 14.39
C LEU A 109 4.43 4.23 14.01
N HIS A 110 3.86 4.44 12.83
CA HIS A 110 3.71 5.77 12.25
C HIS A 110 2.53 5.80 11.29
N GLU A 111 1.92 6.97 11.14
CA GLU A 111 0.94 7.25 10.10
C GLU A 111 1.12 8.68 9.60
N VAL A 112 0.92 8.85 8.31
CA VAL A 112 0.88 10.16 7.67
C VAL A 112 -0.26 10.21 6.68
N TYR A 113 -1.03 11.29 6.72
CA TYR A 113 -2.17 11.53 5.83
C TYR A 113 -1.89 12.74 4.94
N PHE A 114 -2.26 12.65 3.66
CA PHE A 114 -1.96 13.67 2.68
C PHE A 114 -2.93 13.63 1.49
N PRO A 115 -3.16 14.77 0.81
CA PRO A 115 -3.84 14.76 -0.49
C PRO A 115 -2.98 14.00 -1.51
N LEU A 116 -3.59 13.03 -2.20
CA LEU A 116 -2.90 12.23 -3.22
C LEU A 116 -3.26 12.72 -4.62
N SER A 117 -2.25 13.18 -5.35
CA SER A 117 -2.37 13.60 -6.75
C SER A 117 -1.60 12.68 -7.70
N ASN A 118 -0.45 12.17 -7.25
CA ASN A 118 0.42 11.29 -8.01
C ASN A 118 1.13 10.33 -7.05
N ILE A 119 0.75 9.06 -7.10
CA ILE A 119 1.29 7.99 -6.23
C ILE A 119 2.83 7.95 -6.23
N GLU A 120 3.46 8.00 -7.41
CA GLU A 120 4.91 7.88 -7.51
C GLU A 120 5.65 9.06 -6.87
N LYS A 121 5.08 10.28 -6.96
CA LYS A 121 5.70 11.49 -6.42
C LYS A 121 5.36 11.73 -4.97
N ASP A 122 4.13 11.45 -4.57
CA ASP A 122 3.59 11.82 -3.26
C ASP A 122 3.98 10.78 -2.20
N PHE A 123 4.19 9.51 -2.57
CA PHE A 123 4.58 8.46 -1.62
C PHE A 123 6.08 8.51 -1.27
N LEU A 124 6.96 8.76 -2.24
CA LEU A 124 8.42 8.69 -2.06
C LEU A 124 8.95 9.55 -0.91
N PRO A 125 8.53 10.83 -0.74
CA PRO A 125 8.99 11.64 0.39
C PRO A 125 8.57 11.06 1.75
N ARG A 126 7.38 10.45 1.84
CA ARG A 126 6.86 9.85 3.07
C ARG A 126 7.60 8.56 3.42
N PHE A 127 7.95 7.77 2.41
CA PHE A 127 8.81 6.60 2.58
C PHE A 127 10.18 7.03 3.12
N ARG A 128 10.81 8.04 2.51
CA ARG A 128 12.11 8.54 2.95
C ARG A 128 12.08 9.08 4.38
N GLU A 129 11.03 9.81 4.75
CA GLU A 129 10.82 10.31 6.11
C GLU A 129 10.76 9.16 7.12
N PHE A 130 9.94 8.14 6.85
CA PHE A 130 9.81 6.98 7.74
C PHE A 130 11.09 6.16 7.79
N TYR A 131 11.61 5.69 6.65
CA TYR A 131 12.77 4.80 6.61
C TYR A 131 14.06 5.49 7.06
N GLY A 132 14.19 6.80 6.85
CA GLY A 132 15.31 7.62 7.33
C GLY A 132 15.31 7.92 8.83
N SER A 133 14.22 7.64 9.55
CA SER A 133 14.10 7.92 10.98
C SER A 133 14.05 6.64 11.82
N GLU A 134 15.10 6.38 12.61
CA GLU A 134 15.07 5.27 13.59
C GLU A 134 13.97 5.45 14.64
N GLU A 135 13.69 6.69 15.04
CA GLU A 135 12.62 7.02 15.99
C GLU A 135 11.26 6.57 15.44
N LEU A 136 10.93 6.92 14.19
CA LEU A 136 9.65 6.52 13.57
C LEU A 136 9.56 5.00 13.36
N ARG A 137 10.70 4.33 13.14
CA ARG A 137 10.77 2.86 12.98
C ARG A 137 10.77 2.10 14.30
N THR A 138 10.96 2.78 15.44
CA THR A 138 11.06 2.14 16.76
C THR A 138 9.68 1.98 17.38
N CYS A 139 9.30 0.73 17.65
CA CYS A 139 8.04 0.43 18.31
C CYS A 139 8.06 0.89 19.78
N ASN A 140 7.22 1.87 20.12
CA ASN A 140 7.05 2.36 21.49
C ASN A 140 6.39 1.34 22.45
N ASN A 141 5.85 0.22 21.94
CA ASN A 141 5.21 -0.82 22.74
C ASN A 141 6.17 -1.99 23.09
N CYS A 142 7.04 -2.40 22.17
CA CYS A 142 7.93 -3.56 22.38
C CYS A 142 9.43 -3.29 22.14
N GLY A 143 9.79 -2.06 21.73
CA GLY A 143 11.18 -1.67 21.47
C GLY A 143 11.76 -2.21 20.16
N HIS A 144 11.04 -3.03 19.40
CA HIS A 144 11.51 -3.51 18.10
C HIS A 144 11.67 -2.35 17.11
N VAL A 145 12.83 -2.29 16.47
CA VAL A 145 13.13 -1.32 15.40
C VAL A 145 12.92 -2.00 14.05
N MET A 146 11.96 -1.50 13.27
CA MET A 146 11.70 -2.03 11.92
C MET A 146 12.93 -1.84 11.04
N GLU A 147 13.35 -2.88 10.31
CA GLU A 147 14.44 -2.78 9.33
C GLU A 147 14.14 -1.75 8.25
N THR A 148 15.19 -1.06 7.80
CA THR A 148 15.08 -0.11 6.70
C THR A 148 15.02 -0.79 5.34
N ASP A 149 14.63 -0.03 4.33
CA ASP A 149 14.62 -0.46 2.93
C ASP A 149 15.56 0.44 2.13
N GLU A 150 16.63 -0.14 1.58
CA GLU A 150 17.67 0.56 0.84
C GLU A 150 17.13 1.35 -0.36
N ARG A 151 15.93 1.01 -0.86
CA ARG A 151 15.26 1.78 -1.93
C ARG A 151 14.83 3.17 -1.49
N PHE A 152 14.72 3.42 -0.18
CA PHE A 152 14.16 4.64 0.40
C PHE A 152 15.11 5.31 1.40
N THR A 153 16.33 4.80 1.55
CA THR A 153 17.40 5.46 2.29
C THR A 153 18.47 5.91 1.30
N ASP A 154 18.73 7.21 1.26
CA ASP A 154 19.82 7.80 0.47
C ASP A 154 21.17 7.69 1.23
#